data_AF-A0A8J9W2U0-F1
#
_entry.id   AF-A0A8J9W2U0-F1
#
_cell.length_a   1.000
_cell.length_b   1.000
_cell.length_c   1.000
_cell.angle_alpha   90.00
_cell.angle_beta   90.00
_cell.angle_gamma   90.00
#
_symmetry.space_group_name_H-M   'P 1'
#
loop_
_entity.id
_entity.type
_entity.pdbx_description
1 polymer ?
#
loop_
_entity_poly.entity_id
_entity_poly.type
_entity_poly.pdbx_seq_one_letter_code
_entity_poly.pdbx_strand_id
1 'polypeptide(L)'
;MAGLLSGGLGLVFALSGCCKLFPFIPVHPFMKDEFVKFSTVFPLKPLGVVPNPTLYMYAVGVVEFGAGVMLGMGSPDQQVASAVVLLGVMVGAIQTLLSLGRATTECIPAAVCLSLLGLFLFQGL
;
A
#
# COMPACT_ATOMS: atom_id res chain seq x y z
N MET A 1 -9.14 16.13 -14.46
CA MET A 1 -7.79 15.82 -13.94
C MET A 1 -7.85 14.85 -12.77
N ALA A 2 -8.72 15.08 -11.77
CA ALA A 2 -8.90 14.17 -10.62
C ALA A 2 -9.20 12.70 -11.00
N GLY A 3 -10.08 12.44 -11.97
CA GLY A 3 -10.42 11.07 -12.39
C GLY A 3 -9.28 10.29 -13.05
N LEU A 4 -8.33 10.97 -13.72
CA LEU A 4 -7.15 10.31 -14.27
C LEU A 4 -6.17 9.91 -13.16
N LEU A 5 -6.05 10.77 -12.13
CA LEU A 5 -5.19 10.53 -10.98
C LEU A 5 -5.72 9.37 -10.13
N SER A 6 -7.02 9.37 -9.80
CA SER A 6 -7.64 8.29 -9.03
C SER A 6 -7.69 6.97 -9.80
N GLY A 7 -8.02 7.01 -11.09
CA GLY A 7 -7.95 5.85 -11.98
C GLY A 7 -6.55 5.23 -12.07
N GLY A 8 -5.53 6.07 -12.30
CA GLY A 8 -4.13 5.63 -12.39
C GLY A 8 -3.60 5.06 -11.09
N LEU A 9 -3.77 5.78 -9.97
CA LEU A 9 -3.37 5.29 -8.65
C LEU A 9 -4.13 4.03 -8.27
N GLY A 10 -5.45 4.00 -8.48
CA GLY A 10 -6.29 2.85 -8.18
C GLY A 10 -5.82 1.58 -8.90
N LEU A 11 -5.44 1.71 -10.18
CA LEU A 11 -4.86 0.61 -10.95
C LEU A 11 -3.50 0.14 -10.40
N VAL A 12 -2.60 1.07 -10.04
CA VAL A 12 -1.30 0.73 -9.44
C VAL A 12 -1.49 -0.04 -8.12
N PHE A 13 -2.38 0.42 -7.25
CA PHE A 13 -2.69 -0.24 -5.98
C PHE A 13 -3.38 -1.59 -6.18
N ALA A 14 -4.32 -1.68 -7.12
CA ALA A 14 -4.98 -2.94 -7.44
C ALA A 14 -3.97 -3.98 -7.94
N LEU A 15 -3.06 -3.61 -8.83
CA LEU A 15 -2.01 -4.52 -9.32
C LEU A 15 -1.03 -4.90 -8.20
N SER A 16 -0.61 -3.95 -7.37
CA SER A 16 0.23 -4.21 -6.20
C SER A 16 -0.42 -5.20 -5.23
N GLY A 17 -1.73 -5.06 -4.97
CA GLY A 17 -2.51 -5.96 -4.14
C GLY A 17 -2.64 -7.35 -4.76
N CYS A 18 -2.91 -7.44 -6.08
CA CYS A 18 -2.94 -8.71 -6.81
C CYS A 18 -1.65 -9.52 -6.62
N CYS A 19 -0.49 -8.87 -6.76
CA CYS A 19 0.81 -9.50 -6.56
C CYS A 19 1.00 -10.12 -5.15
N LYS A 20 0.28 -9.61 -4.15
CA LYS A 20 0.30 -10.11 -2.77
C LYS A 20 -0.75 -11.20 -2.52
N LEU A 21 -1.88 -11.16 -3.21
CA LEU A 21 -2.99 -12.09 -2.99
C LEU A 21 -2.87 -13.39 -3.78
N PHE A 22 -2.33 -13.31 -5.00
CA PHE A 22 -2.39 -14.39 -5.96
C PHE A 22 -1.07 -15.16 -6.06
N PRO A 23 -1.00 -16.41 -5.58
CA PRO A 23 0.23 -17.18 -5.54
C PRO A 23 0.75 -17.64 -6.91
N PHE A 24 -0.09 -17.59 -7.95
CA PHE A 24 0.30 -17.93 -9.31
C PHE A 24 1.12 -16.81 -10.00
N ILE A 25 1.18 -15.61 -9.42
CA ILE A 25 1.97 -14.50 -9.98
C ILE A 25 3.46 -14.74 -9.63
N PRO A 26 4.39 -14.70 -10.60
CA PRO A 26 5.81 -15.01 -10.37
C PRO A 26 6.50 -14.17 -9.29
N VAL A 27 5.99 -12.96 -9.00
CA VAL A 27 6.56 -12.06 -7.97
C VAL A 27 6.09 -12.37 -6.56
N HIS A 28 5.06 -13.22 -6.39
CA HIS A 28 4.47 -13.51 -5.08
C HIS A 28 5.45 -14.16 -4.07
N PRO A 29 6.35 -15.09 -4.45
CA PRO A 29 7.38 -15.60 -3.54
C PRO A 29 8.32 -14.50 -3.04
N PHE A 30 8.72 -13.58 -3.92
CA PHE A 30 9.55 -12.43 -3.55
C PHE A 30 8.83 -11.51 -2.55
N MET A 31 7.53 -11.26 -2.75
CA MET A 31 6.72 -10.49 -1.80
C MET A 31 6.65 -11.17 -0.43
N LYS A 32 6.49 -12.49 -0.36
CA LYS A 32 6.51 -13.23 0.90
C LYS A 32 7.81 -13.03 1.67
N ASP A 33 8.95 -13.19 1.00
CA ASP A 33 10.26 -13.01 1.62
C ASP A 33 10.47 -11.59 2.15
N GLU A 34 9.93 -10.59 1.46
CA GLU A 34 10.02 -9.21 1.91
C GLU A 34 9.10 -8.94 3.11
N PHE A 35 7.89 -9.50 3.13
CA PHE A 35 6.96 -9.40 4.26
C PHE A 35 7.45 -10.12 5.51
N VAL A 36 8.25 -11.19 5.37
CA VAL A 36 8.99 -11.79 6.50
C VAL A 36 9.88 -10.75 7.16
N LYS A 37 10.65 -9.97 6.39
CA LYS A 37 11.49 -8.92 6.95
C LYS A 37 10.65 -7.77 7.52
N PHE A 38 9.61 -7.35 6.83
CA PHE A 38 8.72 -6.27 7.29
C PHE A 38 8.04 -6.59 8.63
N SER A 39 7.65 -7.85 8.85
CA SER A 39 7.07 -8.29 10.13
C SER A 39 8.01 -8.04 11.33
N THR A 40 9.33 -8.03 11.11
CA THR A 40 10.32 -7.88 12.17
C THR A 40 10.44 -6.44 12.67
N VAL A 41 10.03 -5.46 11.85
CA VAL A 41 10.06 -4.02 12.16
C VAL A 41 8.67 -3.39 12.10
N PHE A 42 7.63 -4.21 12.28
CA PHE A 42 6.25 -3.75 12.18
C PHE A 42 6.03 -2.48 13.02
N PRO A 43 5.34 -1.45 12.51
CA PRO A 43 5.23 -0.15 13.19
C PRO A 43 4.65 -0.23 14.61
N LEU A 44 3.80 -1.24 14.88
CA LEU A 44 3.20 -1.48 16.20
C LEU A 44 4.00 -2.47 17.07
N LYS A 45 5.21 -2.85 16.67
CA LYS A 45 6.11 -3.68 17.47
C LYS A 45 6.44 -3.08 18.84
N PRO A 46 6.63 -1.75 19.01
CA PRO A 46 6.79 -1.16 20.35
C PRO A 46 5.58 -1.38 21.28
N LEU A 47 4.40 -1.69 20.73
CA LEU A 47 3.20 -2.05 21.47
C LEU A 47 3.05 -3.56 21.71
N GLY A 48 4.07 -4.35 21.34
CA GLY A 48 4.08 -5.81 21.50
C GLY A 48 3.40 -6.60 20.38
N VAL A 49 2.98 -5.95 19.29
CA VAL A 49 2.30 -6.62 18.17
C VAL A 49 3.32 -7.09 17.13
N VAL A 50 3.46 -8.40 16.97
CA VAL A 50 4.26 -9.03 15.90
C VAL A 50 3.31 -9.82 15.00
N PRO A 51 2.99 -9.32 13.81
CA PRO A 51 2.04 -10.00 12.93
C PRO A 51 2.70 -11.21 12.25
N ASN A 52 1.92 -12.26 12.02
CA ASN A 52 2.36 -13.35 11.14
C ASN A 52 2.64 -12.78 9.74
N PRO A 53 3.83 -13.01 9.14
CA PRO A 53 4.21 -12.38 7.87
C PRO A 53 3.26 -12.68 6.72
N THR A 54 2.78 -13.93 6.65
CA THR A 54 1.86 -14.35 5.59
C THR A 54 0.52 -13.65 5.76
N LEU A 55 -0.02 -13.63 6.97
CA LEU A 55 -1.28 -12.92 7.26
C LEU A 55 -1.13 -11.40 7.03
N TYR A 56 0.01 -10.83 7.40
CA TYR A 56 0.30 -9.41 7.16
C TYR A 56 0.30 -9.08 5.66
N MET A 57 0.98 -9.89 4.84
CA MET A 57 0.99 -9.73 3.39
C MET A 57 -0.41 -9.84 2.79
N TYR A 58 -1.19 -10.84 3.22
CA TYR A 58 -2.58 -11.00 2.76
C TYR A 58 -3.45 -9.80 3.16
N ALA A 59 -3.36 -9.34 4.41
CA ALA A 59 -4.14 -8.20 4.89
C ALA A 59 -3.81 -6.92 4.09
N VAL A 60 -2.52 -6.62 3.90
CA VAL A 60 -2.10 -5.48 3.06
C VAL A 60 -2.57 -5.66 1.63
N GLY A 61 -2.44 -6.87 1.07
CA GLY A 61 -2.89 -7.17 -0.29
C GLY A 61 -4.39 -6.97 -0.49
N VAL A 62 -5.24 -7.40 0.46
CA VAL A 62 -6.69 -7.19 0.41
C VAL A 62 -7.01 -5.69 0.49
N VAL A 63 -6.35 -4.96 1.38
CA VAL A 63 -6.56 -3.53 1.55
C VAL A 63 -6.15 -2.76 0.29
N GLU A 64 -4.96 -3.01 -0.25
CA GLU A 64 -4.49 -2.36 -1.47
C GLU A 64 -5.34 -2.71 -2.68
N PHE A 65 -5.75 -3.97 -2.82
CA PHE A 65 -6.60 -4.38 -3.93
C PHE A 65 -7.99 -3.74 -3.85
N GLY A 66 -8.66 -3.90 -2.70
CA GLY A 66 -10.01 -3.38 -2.49
C GLY A 66 -10.07 -1.86 -2.57
N ALA A 67 -9.18 -1.17 -1.84
CA ALA A 67 -9.11 0.28 -1.87
C ALA A 67 -8.59 0.80 -3.22
N GLY A 68 -7.71 0.08 -3.92
CA GLY A 68 -7.28 0.44 -5.27
C GLY A 68 -8.43 0.40 -6.28
N VAL A 69 -9.24 -0.67 -6.26
CA VAL A 69 -10.44 -0.77 -7.11
C VAL A 69 -11.46 0.32 -6.77
N MET A 70 -11.74 0.55 -5.49
CA MET A 70 -12.66 1.63 -5.07
C MET A 70 -12.11 3.03 -5.41
N LEU A 71 -10.80 3.24 -5.34
CA LEU A 71 -10.18 4.51 -5.74
C LEU A 71 -10.32 4.75 -7.26
N GLY A 72 -10.16 3.70 -8.07
CA GLY A 72 -10.23 3.84 -9.53
C GLY A 72 -11.64 3.91 -10.11
N MET A 73 -12.62 3.28 -9.45
CA MET A 73 -13.97 3.07 -10.01
C MET A 73 -15.12 3.50 -9.09
N GLY A 74 -14.83 3.90 -7.85
CA GLY A 74 -15.85 4.27 -6.86
C GLY A 74 -16.44 5.67 -7.06
N SER A 75 -17.47 5.98 -6.28
CA SER A 75 -18.01 7.34 -6.18
C SER A 75 -16.99 8.31 -5.54
N PRO A 76 -17.13 9.64 -5.69
CA PRO A 76 -16.18 10.60 -5.12
C PRO A 76 -15.89 10.37 -3.62
N ASP A 77 -16.92 10.12 -2.81
CA ASP A 77 -16.77 9.84 -1.38
C ASP A 77 -15.99 8.54 -1.11
N GLN A 78 -16.24 7.50 -1.91
CA GLN A 78 -15.51 6.22 -1.83
C GLN A 78 -14.05 6.37 -2.25
N GLN A 79 -13.77 7.21 -3.25
CA GLN A 79 -12.40 7.49 -3.69
C GLN A 79 -11.62 8.21 -2.59
N VAL A 80 -12.21 9.22 -1.94
CA VAL A 80 -11.59 9.93 -0.81
C VAL A 80 -11.31 8.96 0.34
N ALA A 81 -12.30 8.16 0.75
CA ALA A 81 -12.12 7.16 1.81
C ALA A 81 -11.01 6.14 1.47
N SER A 82 -10.99 5.65 0.22
CA SER A 82 -9.96 4.72 -0.25
C SER A 82 -8.58 5.36 -0.26
N ALA A 83 -8.48 6.62 -0.69
CA ALA A 83 -7.23 7.36 -0.69
C ALA A 83 -6.66 7.55 0.73
N VAL A 84 -7.51 7.83 1.73
CA VAL A 84 -7.09 7.91 3.14
C VAL A 84 -6.51 6.59 3.63
N VAL A 85 -7.19 5.47 3.33
CA VAL A 85 -6.73 4.13 3.72
C VAL A 85 -5.39 3.79 3.07
N LEU A 86 -5.27 4.01 1.75
CA LEU A 86 -4.04 3.75 0.99
C LEU A 86 -2.89 4.65 1.44
N LEU A 87 -3.16 5.90 1.84
CA LEU A 87 -2.16 6.80 2.39
C LEU A 87 -1.59 6.23 3.70
N GLY A 88 -2.45 5.71 4.58
CA GLY A 88 -2.02 5.00 5.79
C GLY A 88 -1.12 3.80 5.49
N VAL A 89 -1.45 3.00 4.48
CA VAL A 89 -0.62 1.86 4.02
C VAL A 89 0.75 2.34 3.54
N MET A 90 0.81 3.41 2.72
CA MET A 90 2.08 3.96 2.23
C MET A 90 2.95 4.53 3.35
N VAL A 91 2.37 5.21 4.34
CA VAL A 91 3.10 5.67 5.53
C VAL A 91 3.69 4.49 6.31
N GLY A 92 2.90 3.44 6.54
CA GLY A 92 3.37 2.22 7.18
C GLY A 92 4.50 1.54 6.40
N ALA A 93 4.41 1.52 5.07
CA ALA A 93 5.44 0.98 4.18
C ALA A 93 6.75 1.78 4.30
N ILE A 94 6.70 3.11 4.24
CA ILE A 94 7.88 3.98 4.38
C ILE A 94 8.53 3.77 5.75
N GLN A 95 7.74 3.76 6.84
CA GLN A 95 8.26 3.53 8.18
C GLN A 95 8.97 2.17 8.29
N THR A 96 8.38 1.14 7.70
CA THR A 96 8.95 -0.22 7.66
C THR A 96 10.27 -0.23 6.89
N LEU A 97 10.33 0.40 5.70
CA LEU A 97 11.54 0.49 4.87
C LEU A 97 12.66 1.24 5.57
N LEU A 98 12.36 2.36 6.22
CA LEU A 98 13.33 3.13 7.01
C LEU A 98 13.86 2.33 8.20
N SER A 99 12.98 1.62 8.90
CA SER A 99 13.36 0.78 10.04
C SER A 99 14.21 -0.43 9.63
N LEU A 100 14.05 -0.91 8.41
CA LEU A 100 14.87 -1.98 7.82
C LEU A 100 16.23 -1.48 7.30
N GLY A 101 16.47 -0.16 7.30
CA GLY A 101 17.68 0.45 6.74
C GLY A 101 17.79 0.31 5.22
N ARG A 102 16.67 0.17 4.50
CA ARG A 102 16.67 0.05 3.02
C ARG A 102 17.12 1.38 2.38
N ALA A 103 17.71 1.26 1.19
CA ALA A 103 18.15 2.42 0.42
C ALA A 103 16.96 3.34 0.07
N THR A 104 17.23 4.64 -0.03
CA THR A 104 16.23 5.67 -0.37
C THR A 104 15.55 5.41 -1.71
N THR A 105 16.20 4.70 -2.64
CA THR A 105 15.61 4.27 -3.92
C THR A 105 14.39 3.37 -3.76
N GLU A 106 14.38 2.50 -2.75
CA GLU A 106 13.24 1.60 -2.46
C GLU A 106 12.06 2.37 -1.84
N CYS A 107 12.31 3.56 -1.27
CA CYS A 107 11.26 4.43 -0.74
C CYS A 107 10.60 5.30 -1.81
N ILE A 108 11.23 5.48 -2.98
CA ILE A 108 10.72 6.36 -4.05
C ILE A 108 9.30 5.96 -4.46
N PRO A 109 8.98 4.69 -4.77
CA PRO A 109 7.63 4.31 -5.21
C PRO A 109 6.57 4.64 -4.16
N ALA A 110 6.86 4.35 -2.89
CA ALA A 110 5.95 4.64 -1.77
C ALA A 110 5.79 6.16 -1.56
N ALA A 111 6.87 6.94 -1.63
CA ALA A 111 6.85 8.39 -1.49
C ALA A 111 6.10 9.07 -2.63
N VAL A 112 6.26 8.60 -3.87
CA VAL A 112 5.53 9.10 -5.04
C VAL A 112 4.04 8.79 -4.90
N CYS A 113 3.68 7.54 -4.57
CA CYS A 113 2.28 7.16 -4.37
C CYS A 113 1.64 7.96 -3.22
N LEU A 114 2.36 8.15 -2.11
CA LEU A 114 1.89 8.95 -0.98
C LEU A 114 1.66 10.41 -1.39
N SER A 115 2.60 11.01 -2.12
CA SER A 115 2.49 12.40 -2.58
C SER A 115 1.32 12.61 -3.53
N LEU A 116 1.12 11.67 -4.45
CA LEU A 116 0.01 11.69 -5.42
C LEU A 116 -1.35 11.46 -4.73
N LEU A 117 -1.44 10.56 -3.75
CA LEU A 117 -2.63 10.37 -2.92
C LEU A 117 -2.95 11.61 -2.10
N GLY A 118 -1.93 12.25 -1.52
CA GLY A 118 -2.08 13.52 -0.81
C GLY A 118 -2.62 14.62 -1.72
N LEU A 119 -2.05 14.76 -2.93
CA LEU A 119 -2.56 15.69 -3.94
C LEU A 119 -4.01 15.41 -4.32
N PHE A 120 -4.38 14.14 -4.51
CA PHE A 120 -5.76 13.75 -4.79
C PHE A 120 -6.70 14.18 -3.65
N LEU A 121 -6.32 13.94 -2.40
CA LEU A 121 -7.12 14.34 -1.24
C LEU A 121 -7.27 15.87 -1.12
N PHE A 122 -6.19 16.63 -1.36
CA PHE A 122 -6.26 18.10 -1.37
C PHE A 122 -7.11 18.68 -2.50
N GLN A 123 -7.26 17.96 -3.62
CA GLN A 123 -8.13 18.37 -4.73
C GLN A 123 -9.60 17.97 -4.52
N GLY A 124 -9.86 16.94 -3.70
CA GLY A 124 -11.20 16.42 -3.44
C GLY A 124 -11.86 16.96 -2.17
N LEU A 125 -11.12 17.70 -1.33
CA LEU A 125 -11.61 18.39 -0.13
C LEU A 125 -11.98 19.85 -0.44
#